data_AF-A0A938Q935-F1
#
_entry.id   AF-A0A938Q935-F1
#
_cell.length_a   1.000
_cell.length_b   1.000
_cell.length_c   1.000
_cell.angle_alpha   90.00
_cell.angle_beta   90.00
_cell.angle_gamma   90.00
#
_symmetry.space_group_name_H-M   'P 1'
#
loop_
_entity.id
_entity.type
_entity.pdbx_description
1 polymer ?
#
loop_
_entity_poly.entity_id
_entity_poly.type
_entity_poly.pdbx_seq_one_letter_code
_entity_poly.pdbx_strand_id
1 'polypeptide(L)'
;MPSTEPKKSVALSGVVAGNTAICTVGRSGNDLHYRGYDILDIAETCEFEEIAHLLIHEKLPSPAELAAYKRHMRGLRGLSPRLKAVIEQLPATAHPMDVLRTGVSALSCESPE
;
A
#
# COMPACT_ATOMS: atom_id res chain seq x y z
N MET A 1 -31.65 -15.23 -23.85
CA MET A 1 -30.51 -14.99 -22.96
C MET A 1 -29.26 -15.09 -23.80
N PRO A 2 -28.58 -13.99 -24.19
CA PRO A 2 -27.34 -14.13 -24.93
C PRO A 2 -26.26 -14.65 -23.98
N SER A 3 -25.83 -15.89 -24.20
CA SER A 3 -24.68 -16.51 -23.57
C SER A 3 -23.41 -15.79 -24.06
N THR A 4 -22.76 -15.03 -23.19
CA THR A 4 -21.43 -14.47 -23.48
C THR A 4 -20.41 -15.59 -23.45
N GLU A 5 -19.89 -15.97 -24.61
CA GLU A 5 -18.76 -16.88 -24.73
C GLU A 5 -17.56 -16.34 -23.92
N PRO A 6 -16.85 -17.20 -23.17
CA PRO A 6 -15.68 -16.77 -22.43
C PRO A 6 -14.57 -16.39 -23.41
N LYS A 7 -14.30 -15.09 -23.54
CA LYS A 7 -13.11 -14.59 -24.25
C LYS A 7 -11.87 -15.23 -23.61
N LYS A 8 -10.94 -15.73 -24.43
CA LYS A 8 -9.60 -16.17 -23.96
C LYS A 8 -9.03 -15.09 -23.04
N SER A 9 -8.87 -15.41 -21.75
CA SER A 9 -8.35 -14.50 -20.75
C SER A 9 -6.87 -14.25 -21.03
N VAL A 10 -6.55 -13.18 -21.75
CA VAL A 10 -5.19 -12.65 -21.78
C VAL A 10 -4.94 -11.98 -20.43
N ALA A 11 -3.85 -12.36 -19.75
CA ALA A 11 -3.40 -11.72 -18.51
C ALA A 11 -4.45 -11.64 -17.37
N LEU A 12 -5.19 -12.73 -17.10
CA LEU A 12 -6.19 -12.83 -16.02
C LEU A 12 -7.39 -11.86 -16.14
N SER A 13 -7.64 -11.30 -17.32
CA SER A 13 -8.82 -10.45 -17.55
C SER A 13 -10.13 -11.22 -17.27
N GLY A 14 -10.95 -10.68 -16.37
CA GLY A 14 -12.22 -11.28 -15.93
C GLY A 14 -12.07 -12.50 -15.02
N VAL A 15 -10.85 -12.83 -14.59
CA VAL A 15 -10.58 -13.99 -13.72
C VAL A 15 -10.50 -13.53 -12.27
N VAL A 16 -11.35 -14.12 -11.42
CA VAL A 16 -11.29 -13.90 -9.96
C VAL A 16 -10.07 -14.65 -9.42
N ALA A 17 -9.05 -13.92 -8.97
CA ALA A 17 -7.84 -14.48 -8.38
C ALA A 17 -7.97 -14.79 -6.87
N GLY A 18 -8.92 -14.15 -6.19
CA GLY A 18 -9.14 -14.31 -4.75
C GLY A 18 -10.21 -13.37 -4.21
N ASN A 19 -10.47 -13.46 -2.91
CA ASN A 19 -11.39 -12.60 -2.19
C ASN A 19 -10.61 -11.52 -1.43
N THR A 20 -11.10 -10.28 -1.45
CA THR A 20 -10.50 -9.16 -0.71
C THR A 20 -11.57 -8.36 0.01
N ALA A 21 -11.23 -7.88 1.21
CA ALA A 21 -12.03 -6.92 1.96
C ALA A 21 -11.42 -5.51 1.95
N ILE A 22 -10.28 -5.32 1.26
CA ILE A 22 -9.47 -4.10 1.38
C ILE A 22 -10.08 -2.94 0.60
N CYS A 23 -10.43 -3.16 -0.67
CA CYS A 23 -11.02 -2.12 -1.50
C CYS A 23 -11.97 -2.68 -2.55
N THR A 24 -12.91 -1.84 -3.00
CA THR A 24 -13.76 -2.11 -4.16
C THR A 24 -13.62 -0.99 -5.16
N VAL A 25 -13.42 -1.35 -6.43
CA VAL A 25 -13.27 -0.42 -7.56
C VAL A 25 -14.42 -0.65 -8.53
N GLY A 26 -15.14 0.40 -8.89
CA GLY A 26 -16.12 0.41 -9.97
C GLY A 26 -17.34 -0.47 -9.74
N ARG A 27 -17.82 -0.56 -8.50
CA ARG A 27 -19.01 -1.37 -8.17
C ARG A 27 -20.29 -0.73 -8.72
N SER A 28 -20.32 0.60 -8.81
CA SER A 28 -21.44 1.38 -9.33
C SER A 28 -21.04 2.35 -10.46
N GLY A 29 -19.75 2.49 -10.76
CA GLY A 29 -19.25 3.30 -11.87
C GLY A 29 -17.79 3.68 -11.67
N ASN A 30 -17.52 4.95 -11.37
CA ASN A 30 -16.19 5.49 -11.10
C ASN A 30 -15.93 5.62 -9.58
N ASP A 31 -16.42 4.66 -8.80
CA ASP A 31 -16.36 4.65 -7.35
C ASP A 31 -15.18 3.81 -6.84
N LEU A 32 -14.44 4.33 -5.85
CA LEU A 32 -13.37 3.61 -5.17
C LEU A 32 -13.65 3.69 -3.67
N HIS A 33 -13.78 2.53 -3.04
CA HIS A 33 -13.99 2.45 -1.60
C HIS A 33 -12.84 1.71 -0.93
N TYR A 34 -12.32 2.25 0.18
CA TYR A 34 -11.36 1.59 1.07
C TYR A 34 -12.08 1.08 2.31
N ARG A 35 -12.10 -0.24 2.51
CA ARG A 35 -12.81 -0.90 3.63
C ARG A 35 -14.27 -0.42 3.81
N GLY A 36 -14.91 0.02 2.72
CA GLY A 36 -16.28 0.54 2.70
C GLY A 36 -16.43 2.07 2.75
N TYR A 37 -15.34 2.82 2.94
CA TYR A 37 -15.35 4.29 2.94
C TYR A 37 -15.03 4.83 1.54
N ASP A 38 -15.78 5.84 1.07
CA ASP A 38 -15.50 6.51 -0.21
C ASP A 38 -14.12 7.19 -0.17
N ILE A 39 -13.32 6.99 -1.21
CA ILE A 39 -12.00 7.60 -1.35
C ILE A 39 -12.08 9.13 -1.32
N LEU A 40 -13.16 9.73 -1.83
CA LEU A 40 -13.31 11.18 -1.89
C LEU A 40 -13.48 11.75 -0.47
N ASP A 41 -14.35 11.13 0.33
CA ASP A 41 -14.60 11.55 1.71
C ASP A 41 -13.34 11.44 2.56
N ILE A 42 -12.63 10.31 2.47
CA ILE A 42 -11.43 10.06 3.29
C ILE A 42 -10.23 10.87 2.80
N ALA A 43 -10.16 11.26 1.52
CA ALA A 43 -9.09 12.11 1.02
C ALA A 43 -9.23 13.56 1.50
N GLU A 44 -10.45 14.03 1.73
CA GLU A 44 -10.71 15.39 2.25
C GLU A 44 -10.59 15.48 3.77
N THR A 45 -10.94 14.39 4.49
CA THR A 45 -11.14 14.44 5.96
C THR A 45 -10.07 13.73 6.77
N CYS A 46 -9.34 12.76 6.19
CA CYS A 46 -8.40 11.93 6.94
C CYS A 46 -6.94 12.21 6.54
N GLU A 47 -6.04 11.95 7.48
CA GLU A 47 -4.60 11.96 7.24
C GLU A 47 -4.10 10.59 6.74
N PHE A 48 -2.92 10.57 6.11
CA PHE A 48 -2.31 9.34 5.60
C PHE A 48 -2.19 8.26 6.69
N GLU A 49 -1.79 8.63 7.90
CA GLU A 49 -1.63 7.69 9.00
C GLU A 49 -2.95 7.02 9.44
N GLU A 50 -4.08 7.71 9.33
CA GLU A 50 -5.40 7.15 9.63
C GLU A 50 -5.81 6.11 8.58
N ILE A 51 -5.53 6.40 7.31
CA ILE A 51 -5.82 5.47 6.21
C ILE A 51 -4.89 4.27 6.22
N ALA A 52 -3.60 4.47 6.53
CA ALA A 52 -2.66 3.36 6.72
C ALA A 52 -3.12 2.43 7.87
N HIS A 53 -3.58 3.01 8.98
CA HIS A 53 -4.16 2.24 10.08
C HIS A 53 -5.44 1.50 9.66
N LEU A 54 -6.35 2.15 8.93
CA LEU A 54 -7.58 1.54 8.41
C LEU A 54 -7.31 0.34 7.51
N LEU A 55 -6.32 0.44 6.61
CA LEU A 55 -6.00 -0.63 5.66
C LEU A 55 -5.41 -1.86 6.37
N ILE A 56 -4.55 -1.64 7.37
CA ILE A 56 -3.84 -2.69 8.12
C ILE A 56 -4.72 -3.30 9.22
N HIS A 57 -5.43 -2.47 9.99
CA HIS A 57 -6.18 -2.88 11.18
C HIS A 57 -7.70 -2.89 11.00
N GLU A 58 -8.18 -2.66 9.77
CA GLU A 58 -9.59 -2.76 9.34
C GLU A 58 -10.55 -1.73 9.97
N LYS A 59 -10.05 -0.85 10.84
CA LYS A 59 -10.84 0.19 11.52
C LYS A 59 -10.09 1.53 11.52
N LEU A 60 -10.87 2.62 11.49
CA LEU A 60 -10.34 3.96 11.74
C LEU A 60 -9.82 4.04 13.19
N PRO A 61 -8.64 4.63 13.41
CA PRO A 61 -8.08 4.75 14.75
C PRO A 61 -8.84 5.78 15.58
N SER A 62 -8.97 5.54 16.88
CA SER A 62 -9.30 6.60 17.85
C SER A 62 -8.16 7.62 17.95
N PRO A 63 -8.40 8.85 18.45
CA PRO A 63 -7.34 9.86 18.59
C PRO A 63 -6.12 9.38 19.40
N ALA A 64 -6.35 8.53 20.41
CA ALA A 64 -5.29 7.93 21.21
C ALA A 64 -4.48 6.87 20.43
N GLU A 65 -5.17 6.01 19.66
CA GLU A 65 -4.53 5.02 18.78
C GLU A 65 -3.73 5.72 17.67
N LEU A 66 -4.29 6.77 17.05
CA LEU A 66 -3.60 7.55 16.02
C LEU A 66 -2.33 8.21 16.57
N ALA A 67 -2.39 8.80 17.76
CA ALA A 67 -1.22 9.39 18.40
C ALA A 67 -0.14 8.34 18.69
N ALA A 68 -0.53 7.14 19.14
CA ALA A 68 0.40 6.03 19.35
C ALA A 68 1.00 5.53 18.04
N TYR A 69 0.19 5.36 17.00
CA TYR A 69 0.59 4.90 15.67
C TYR A 69 1.58 5.89 15.02
N LYS A 70 1.28 7.19 15.09
CA LYS A 70 2.20 8.25 14.63
C LYS A 70 3.53 8.23 15.38
N ARG A 71 3.52 8.06 16.71
CA ARG A 71 4.76 7.95 17.50
C ARG A 71 5.57 6.72 17.09
N HIS A 72 4.90 5.58 16.91
CA HIS A 72 5.54 4.34 16.49
C HIS A 72 6.21 4.49 15.12
N MET A 73 5.48 4.97 14.11
CA MET A 73 6.04 5.18 12.77
C MET A 73 7.19 6.19 12.77
N ARG A 74 7.09 7.27 13.56
CA ARG A 74 8.20 8.24 13.69
C ARG A 74 9.47 7.59 14.23
N GLY A 75 9.34 6.66 15.18
CA GLY A 75 10.47 5.89 15.71
C GLY A 75 11.14 4.98 14.68
N LEU A 76 10.40 4.52 13.66
CA LEU A 76 10.87 3.62 12.61
C LEU A 76 11.41 4.32 11.36
N ARG A 77 11.44 5.67 11.32
CA ARG A 77 11.94 6.44 10.15
C ARG A 77 13.46 6.39 9.99
N GLY A 78 14.19 5.95 11.01
CA GLY A 78 15.65 5.88 10.97
C GLY A 78 16.13 4.83 9.98
N LEU A 79 17.05 5.20 9.09
CA LEU A 79 17.74 4.26 8.20
C LEU A 79 19.04 3.78 8.86
N SER A 80 19.30 2.47 8.83
CA SER A 80 20.55 1.90 9.35
C SER A 80 21.75 2.45 8.57
N PRO A 81 22.94 2.57 9.20
CA PRO A 81 24.15 3.02 8.50
C PRO A 81 24.52 2.12 7.32
N ARG A 82 24.22 0.82 7.41
CA ARG A 82 24.44 -0.17 6.35
C ARG A 82 23.54 0.09 5.15
N LEU A 83 22.24 0.30 5.37
CA LEU A 83 21.31 0.65 4.30
C LEU A 83 21.68 1.96 3.61
N LYS A 84 22.10 2.98 4.37
CA LYS A 84 22.60 4.25 3.80
C LYS A 84 23.80 4.02 2.89
N ALA A 85 24.80 3.26 3.35
CA ALA A 85 25.98 2.95 2.55
C ALA A 85 25.64 2.22 1.24
N VAL A 86 24.66 1.30 1.26
CA VAL A 86 24.18 0.63 0.04
C VAL A 86 23.57 1.63 -0.94
N ILE A 87 22.70 2.52 -0.46
CA ILE A 87 22.05 3.52 -1.32
C ILE A 87 23.08 4.51 -1.88
N GLU A 88 24.05 4.94 -1.07
CA GLU A 88 25.12 5.87 -1.48
C GLU A 88 26.09 5.27 -2.51
N GLN A 89 26.20 3.95 -2.58
CA GLN A 89 27.02 3.25 -3.59
C GLN A 89 26.31 3.12 -4.95
N LEU A 90 25.00 3.40 -5.02
CA LEU A 90 24.28 3.33 -6.29
C LEU A 90 24.65 4.52 -7.18
N PRO A 91 24.74 4.33 -8.52
CA PRO A 91 24.99 5.44 -9.43
C PRO A 91 23.91 6.52 -9.29
N ALA A 92 24.30 7.78 -9.28
CA ALA A 92 23.36 8.91 -9.25
C ALA A 92 22.45 8.98 -10.50
N THR A 93 22.82 8.27 -11.57
CA THR A 93 22.02 8.11 -12.80
C THR A 93 21.02 6.97 -12.73
N ALA A 94 21.03 6.15 -11.68
CA ALA A 94 20.10 5.04 -11.53
C ALA A 94 18.65 5.55 -11.41
N HIS A 95 17.72 4.77 -11.97
CA HIS A 95 16.31 5.13 -11.89
C HIS A 95 15.82 5.04 -10.43
N PRO A 96 15.04 6.00 -9.90
CA PRO A 96 14.62 6.00 -8.49
C PRO A 96 13.90 4.73 -8.03
N MET A 97 13.15 4.07 -8.93
CA MET A 97 12.51 2.77 -8.61
C MET A 97 13.52 1.63 -8.42
N ASP A 98 14.66 1.65 -9.12
CA ASP A 98 15.73 0.65 -8.91
C ASP A 98 16.43 0.88 -7.57
N VAL A 99 16.60 2.14 -7.18
CA VAL A 99 17.12 2.53 -5.86
C VAL A 99 16.16 2.06 -4.76
N LEU A 100 14.85 2.32 -4.91
CA LEU A 100 13.83 1.89 -3.95
C LEU A 100 13.79 0.36 -3.82
N ARG A 101 13.76 -0.38 -4.94
CA ARG A 101 13.78 -1.85 -4.96
C ARG A 101 15.01 -2.39 -4.23
N THR A 102 16.19 -1.87 -4.56
CA THR A 102 17.45 -2.32 -3.96
C THR A 102 17.50 -2.01 -2.46
N GLY A 103 17.07 -0.81 -2.06
CA GLY A 103 17.00 -0.41 -0.66
C GLY A 103 16.07 -1.29 0.18
N VAL A 104 14.86 -1.58 -0.33
CA VAL A 104 13.91 -2.48 0.35
C VAL A 104 14.47 -3.90 0.46
N SER A 105 15.11 -4.41 -0.61
CA SER A 105 15.76 -5.72 -0.59
C SER A 105 16.90 -5.80 0.44
N ALA A 106 17.74 -4.76 0.52
CA ALA A 106 18.83 -4.71 1.49
C ALA A 106 18.30 -4.63 2.94
N LEU A 107 17.24 -3.83 3.17
CA LEU A 107 16.60 -3.72 4.48
C LEU A 107 16.04 -5.07 4.96
N SER A 108 15.44 -5.86 4.07
CA SER A 108 14.92 -7.19 4.40
C SER A 108 16.02 -8.16 4.89
N CYS A 109 17.24 -8.06 4.37
CA CYS A 109 18.37 -8.87 4.83
C CYS A 109 18.83 -8.50 6.26
N GLU A 110 18.54 -7.28 6.74
CA GLU A 110 18.89 -6.84 8.10
C GLU A 110 17.87 -7.23 9.15
N SER A 111 16.61 -7.45 8.74
CA SER A 111 15.50 -7.84 9.61
C SER A 111 14.82 -9.10 9.04
N PRO A 112 15.44 -10.28 9.20
CA PRO A 112 14.78 -11.53 8.87
C PRO A 112 13.51 -11.68 9.70
N GLU A 113 12.46 -12.15 9.05
CA GLU A 113 11.13 -12.41 9.63
C GLU A 113 11.12 -13.53 10.67
#